data_AF-A0A0B8NW53-F1
#
_entry.id   AF-A0A0B8NW53-F1
#
_cell.length_a   1.000
_cell.length_b   1.000
_cell.length_c   1.000
_cell.angle_alpha   90.00
_cell.angle_beta   90.00
_cell.angle_gamma   90.00
#
_symmetry.space_group_name_H-M   'P 1'
#
loop_
_entity.id
_entity.type
_entity.pdbx_description
1 polymer ?
#
loop_
_entity_poly.entity_id
_entity_poly.type
_entity_poly.pdbx_seq_one_letter_code
_entity_poly.pdbx_strand_id
1 'polypeptide(L)' 'MGRMKRIVVQIKVLPVDEQVRGDYFNDKRYKRQFQQWLGDLWSDKDKELDKIY' A
#
# COMPACT_ATOMS: atom_id res chain seq x y z
N MET A 1 35.62 -4.83 5.30
CA MET A 1 34.38 -5.30 5.96
C MET A 1 33.28 -4.29 5.68
N GLY A 2 32.16 -4.71 5.08
CA GLY A 2 31.06 -3.82 4.72
C GLY A 2 30.28 -3.38 5.97
N ARG A 3 30.25 -2.08 6.27
CA ARG A 3 29.39 -1.52 7.31
C ARG A 3 28.07 -1.09 6.70
N MET A 4 27.03 -1.87 6.93
CA MET A 4 25.66 -1.41 6.72
C MET A 4 25.41 -0.20 7.63
N LYS A 5 25.00 0.93 7.03
CA LYS A 5 24.92 2.22 7.75
C LYS A 5 23.56 2.49 8.39
N ARG A 6 22.46 1.98 7.81
CA ARG A 6 21.10 2.20 8.29
C ARG A 6 20.14 1.17 7.71
N ILE A 7 19.23 0.65 8.54
CA ILE A 7 18.03 -0.08 8.13
C ILE A 7 16.83 0.69 8.66
N VAL A 8 15.78 0.85 7.85
CA VAL A 8 14.51 1.41 8.28
C VAL A 8 13.42 0.39 8.00
N VAL A 9 12.60 0.08 9.01
CA VAL A 9 11.46 -0.83 8.90
C VAL A 9 10.22 -0.08 9.35
N GLN A 10 9.24 0.03 8.46
CA GLN A 10 7.95 0.66 8.74
C GLN A 10 6.84 -0.31 8.34
N ILE A 11 5.95 -0.61 9.30
CA ILE A 11 4.86 -1.57 9.13
C ILE A 11 3.54 -0.82 9.32
N LYS A 12 2.66 -0.93 8.33
CA LYS A 12 1.28 -0.43 8.39
C LYS A 12 0.33 -1.62 8.30
N VAL A 13 -0.41 -1.88 9.37
CA VAL A 13 -1.47 -2.88 9.38
C VAL A 13 -2.77 -2.19 8.97
N LEU A 14 -3.45 -2.74 7.97
CA LEU A 14 -4.72 -2.24 7.47
C LEU A 14 -5.81 -3.26 7.76
N PRO A 15 -7.01 -2.83 8.20
CA PRO A 15 -8.15 -3.73 8.36
C PRO A 15 -8.61 -4.26 7.00
N VAL A 16 -9.17 -5.47 7.01
CA VAL A 16 -9.87 -6.03 5.83
C VAL A 16 -11.32 -5.56 5.88
N ASP A 17 -11.56 -4.33 5.45
CA ASP A 17 -12.90 -3.73 5.37
C ASP A 17 -13.53 -3.90 3.96
N GLU A 18 -14.69 -3.28 3.75
CA GLU A 18 -15.46 -3.38 2.49
C GLU A 18 -14.69 -2.86 1.26
N GLN A 19 -13.66 -2.02 1.43
CA GLN A 19 -12.85 -1.50 0.33
C GLN A 19 -11.92 -2.57 -0.27
N VAL A 20 -11.62 -3.62 0.52
CA VAL A 20 -10.73 -4.74 0.15
C VAL A 20 -11.41 -6.10 0.22
N ARG A 21 -12.72 -6.10 0.46
CA ARG A 21 -13.56 -7.30 0.53
C ARG A 21 -14.58 -7.30 -0.61
N GLY A 22 -14.27 -8.01 -1.69
CA GLY A 22 -15.17 -8.17 -2.84
C GLY A 22 -14.56 -9.03 -3.94
N ASP A 23 -15.32 -9.23 -5.02
CA ASP A 23 -14.90 -10.06 -6.15
C ASP A 23 -14.05 -9.27 -7.16
N TYR A 24 -12.74 -9.38 -7.04
CA TYR A 24 -11.81 -8.67 -7.92
C TYR A 24 -11.91 -9.06 -9.40
N PHE A 25 -12.36 -10.29 -9.70
CA PHE A 25 -12.34 -10.83 -11.06
C PHE A 25 -13.67 -10.63 -11.78
N ASN A 26 -14.78 -10.82 -11.07
CA ASN A 26 -16.11 -10.80 -11.69
C ASN A 26 -16.88 -9.50 -11.45
N ASP A 27 -16.50 -8.69 -10.45
CA ASP A 27 -17.15 -7.40 -10.19
C ASP A 27 -16.27 -6.22 -10.69
N LYS A 28 -16.66 -5.66 -11.84
CA LYS A 28 -15.97 -4.52 -12.44
C LYS A 28 -16.01 -3.25 -11.57
N ARG A 29 -17.08 -3.03 -10.83
CA ARG A 29 -17.22 -1.83 -9.97
C ARG A 29 -16.28 -1.96 -8.78
N TYR A 30 -16.31 -3.12 -8.13
CA TYR A 30 -15.38 -3.43 -7.05
C TYR A 30 -13.93 -3.33 -7.51
N LYS A 31 -13.58 -3.94 -8.66
CA LYS A 31 -12.22 -3.88 -9.21
C LYS A 31 -11.71 -2.44 -9.36
N ARG A 32 -12.54 -1.52 -9.88
CA ARG A 32 -12.18 -0.11 -10.03
C ARG A 32 -11.99 0.58 -8.69
N GLN A 33 -12.89 0.35 -7.73
CA GLN A 33 -12.75 0.90 -6.37
C GLN A 33 -11.47 0.40 -5.68
N PHE A 34 -11.22 -0.89 -5.77
CA PHE A 34 -10.02 -1.51 -5.22
C PHE A 34 -8.74 -0.95 -5.85
N GLN A 35 -8.71 -0.78 -7.19
CA GLN A 35 -7.56 -0.20 -7.87
C GLN A 35 -7.29 1.24 -7.46
N GLN A 36 -8.33 2.06 -7.28
CA GLN A 36 -8.20 3.43 -6.77
C GLN A 36 -7.63 3.42 -5.35
N TRP A 37 -8.23 2.64 -4.45
CA TRP A 37 -7.78 2.49 -3.06
C TRP A 37 -6.31 2.04 -2.99
N LEU A 38 -5.92 1.06 -3.80
CA LEU A 38 -4.55 0.56 -3.87
C LEU A 38 -3.60 1.66 -4.37
N GLY A 39 -4.00 2.44 -5.37
CA GLY A 39 -3.23 3.56 -5.89
C GLY A 39 -2.98 4.64 -4.82
N ASP A 40 -4.01 4.99 -4.05
CA ASP A 40 -3.89 5.96 -2.96
C ASP A 40 -2.94 5.44 -1.86
N LEU A 41 -3.04 4.15 -1.53
CA LEU A 41 -2.13 3.50 -0.56
C LEU A 41 -0.66 3.53 -1.02
N TRP A 42 -0.40 3.31 -2.32
CA TRP A 42 0.94 3.44 -2.88
C TRP A 42 1.45 4.87 -2.84
N SER A 43 0.63 5.85 -3.23
CA SER A 43 1.02 7.26 -3.19
C SER A 43 1.41 7.71 -1.78
N ASP A 44 0.68 7.27 -0.76
CA ASP A 44 1.04 7.56 0.63
C ASP A 44 2.34 6.88 1.06
N LYS A 45 2.59 5.64 0.60
CA LYS A 45 3.86 4.96 0.86
C LYS A 45 5.04 5.66 0.19
N ASP A 46 4.86 6.18 -1.02
CA ASP A 46 5.90 6.94 -1.72
C ASP A 46 6.26 8.22 -0.95
N LYS A 47 5.26 8.96 -0.46
CA LYS A 47 5.50 10.14 0.40
C LYS A 47 6.25 9.80 1.69
N GLU A 48 6.01 8.62 2.26
CA GLU A 48 6.75 8.17 3.45
C GLU A 48 8.21 7.81 3.12
N LEU A 49 8.43 7.18 1.97
CA LEU A 49 9.77 6.86 1.47
C LEU A 49 10.56 8.13 1.14
N ASP A 50 9.94 9.15 0.55
CA ASP A 50 10.56 10.45 0.26
C ASP A 50 11.07 11.17 1.52
N LYS A 51 10.55 10.85 2.71
CA LYS A 51 11.06 11.39 3.99
C LYS A 51 12.28 10.64 4.50
N ILE A 52 12.54 9.43 3.99
CA ILE A 52 13.63 8.56 4.42
C ILE A 52 14.85 8.74 3.50
N TYR A 53 14.61 8.95 2.20
CA TYR A 53 15.61 9.25 1.18
C TYR A 53 16.14 10.68 1.30
#